data_AF-A0AA43D9J6-F1
#
_entry.id   AF-A0AA43D9J6-F1
#
_cell.length_a   1.000
_cell.length_b   1.000
_cell.length_c   1.000
_cell.angle_alpha   90.00
_cell.angle_beta   90.00
_cell.angle_gamma   90.00
#
_symmetry.space_group_name_H-M   'P 1'
#
loop_
_entity.id
_entity.type
_entity.pdbx_description
1 polymer ?
#
loop_
_entity_poly.entity_id
_entity_poly.type
_entity_poly.pdbx_seq_one_letter_code
_entity_poly.pdbx_strand_id
1 'polypeptide(L)'
;MAKATPKTVAKKAAKKPAKKTVSASKVKSVSLSIEKSCEDALQNLKSLNLDAQLQADLEWCLGSYKADNNPAGLYEMAERALNVFTVAKEKKTKGVTAKLIGDLEKVLKSRP
;
A
#
# COMPACT_ATOMS: atom_id res chain seq x y z
N MET A 1 -31.49 -14.37 -50.22
CA MET A 1 -30.05 -14.69 -50.12
C MET A 1 -29.30 -14.01 -51.27
N ALA A 2 -28.08 -13.51 -51.01
CA ALA A 2 -27.07 -12.93 -51.94
C ALA A 2 -27.46 -11.59 -52.62
N LYS A 3 -26.63 -10.55 -52.75
CA LYS A 3 -25.17 -10.31 -52.66
C LYS A 3 -24.94 -8.78 -52.57
N ALA A 4 -23.99 -8.31 -51.75
CA ALA A 4 -23.07 -7.21 -52.08
C ALA A 4 -22.06 -6.97 -50.94
N THR A 5 -20.79 -7.22 -51.24
CA THR A 5 -19.59 -6.61 -50.61
C THR A 5 -18.92 -5.75 -51.72
N PRO A 6 -17.75 -5.08 -51.58
CA PRO A 6 -16.97 -4.59 -50.43
C PRO A 6 -16.39 -3.14 -50.65
N LYS A 7 -15.50 -2.73 -49.73
CA LYS A 7 -14.39 -1.74 -49.85
C LYS A 7 -14.68 -0.31 -49.36
N THR A 8 -13.96 0.11 -48.30
CA THR A 8 -12.79 1.02 -48.45
C THR A 8 -12.23 1.46 -47.07
N VAL A 9 -11.01 0.97 -46.78
CA VAL A 9 -9.81 1.71 -46.31
C VAL A 9 -9.96 2.54 -45.01
N ALA A 10 -9.22 2.24 -43.93
CA ALA A 10 -7.82 2.65 -43.83
C ALA A 10 -6.94 1.77 -42.93
N LYS A 11 -5.78 1.41 -43.49
CA LYS A 11 -4.55 0.97 -42.82
C LYS A 11 -3.94 2.13 -42.02
N LYS A 12 -3.49 1.89 -40.79
CA LYS A 12 -2.17 2.32 -40.24
C LYS A 12 -1.93 1.59 -38.91
N ALA A 13 -1.20 0.47 -38.93
CA ALA A 13 0.24 0.39 -38.66
C ALA A 13 0.61 0.49 -37.16
N ALA A 14 0.98 -0.68 -36.63
CA ALA A 14 2.19 -0.96 -35.86
C ALA A 14 2.33 -0.50 -34.39
N LYS A 15 2.84 -1.48 -33.61
CA LYS A 15 3.63 -1.39 -32.36
C LYS A 15 2.91 -1.23 -31.01
N LYS A 16 2.79 -2.36 -30.29
CA LYS A 16 3.26 -2.45 -28.89
C LYS A 16 4.69 -1.85 -28.86
N PRO A 17 5.11 -1.07 -27.84
CA PRO A 17 4.82 -1.29 -26.41
C PRO A 17 4.58 0.01 -25.60
N ALA A 18 3.78 -0.04 -24.53
CA ALA A 18 3.81 0.98 -23.49
C ALA A 18 3.81 0.32 -22.11
N LYS A 19 4.99 -0.20 -21.77
CA LYS A 19 5.46 -0.36 -20.41
C LYS A 19 5.40 1.02 -19.73
N LYS A 20 4.43 1.25 -18.84
CA LYS A 20 4.48 2.37 -17.88
C LYS A 20 5.44 2.00 -16.76
N THR A 21 6.73 2.14 -17.07
CA THR A 21 7.81 2.46 -16.12
C THR A 21 8.22 3.86 -16.53
N VAL A 22 8.20 4.92 -15.73
CA VAL A 22 8.44 5.09 -14.30
C VAL A 22 7.89 6.46 -13.89
N SER A 23 7.43 6.59 -12.66
CA SER A 23 7.71 7.78 -11.86
C SER A 23 7.91 7.30 -10.43
N ALA A 24 9.10 6.72 -10.24
CA ALA A 24 9.74 6.69 -8.94
C ALA A 24 10.02 8.15 -8.55
N SER A 25 9.04 8.81 -7.93
CA SER A 25 9.32 9.94 -7.06
C SER A 25 9.89 9.36 -5.78
N LYS A 26 11.19 9.08 -5.83
CA LYS A 26 12.04 8.91 -4.65
C LYS A 26 12.12 10.27 -3.95
N VAL A 27 11.07 10.66 -3.24
CA VAL A 27 11.21 11.67 -2.20
C VAL A 27 11.64 10.92 -0.95
N LYS A 28 12.95 10.97 -0.72
CA LYS A 28 13.56 10.67 0.57
C LYS A 28 13.21 11.83 1.51
N SER A 29 11.95 11.97 1.87
CA SER A 29 11.53 12.85 2.96
C SER A 29 11.77 12.10 4.25
N VAL A 30 12.77 12.56 5.00
CA VAL A 30 13.02 12.16 6.39
C VAL A 30 11.93 12.82 7.25
N SER A 31 10.71 12.33 7.10
CA SER A 31 9.53 12.74 7.85
C SER A 31 8.74 11.47 8.09
N LEU A 32 8.52 11.09 9.35
CA LEU A 32 7.60 10.01 9.71
C LEU A 32 6.27 10.28 8.99
N SER A 33 6.04 9.58 7.90
CA SER A 33 4.83 9.71 7.08
C SER A 33 4.06 8.42 7.29
N ILE A 34 2.74 8.52 7.39
CA ILE A 34 1.87 7.35 7.64
C ILE A 34 2.13 6.19 6.66
N GLU A 35 2.49 6.49 5.41
CA GLU A 35 2.95 5.48 4.44
C GLU A 35 4.12 4.64 4.95
N LYS A 36 5.17 5.29 5.51
CA LYS A 36 6.36 4.57 5.99
C LYS A 36 6.08 3.76 7.23
N SER A 37 5.28 4.28 8.14
CA SER A 37 4.85 3.54 9.33
C SER A 37 3.99 2.33 8.93
N CYS A 38 3.13 2.48 7.91
CA CYS A 38 2.33 1.38 7.36
C CYS A 38 3.18 0.36 6.59
N GLU A 39 4.17 0.78 5.80
CA GLU A 39 5.14 -0.12 5.14
C GLU A 39 5.94 -0.92 6.17
N ASP A 40 6.46 -0.26 7.22
CA ASP A 40 7.21 -0.93 8.29
C ASP A 40 6.31 -1.90 9.07
N ALA A 41 5.06 -1.50 9.36
CA ALA A 41 4.06 -2.36 9.96
C ALA A 41 3.77 -3.60 9.10
N LEU A 42 3.54 -3.41 7.81
CA LEU A 42 3.30 -4.52 6.89
C LEU A 42 4.50 -5.45 6.79
N GLN A 43 5.73 -4.92 6.76
CA GLN A 43 6.94 -5.74 6.73
C GLN A 43 7.11 -6.55 8.02
N ASN A 44 6.82 -5.96 9.19
CA ASN A 44 6.84 -6.68 10.46
C ASN A 44 5.74 -7.74 10.53
N LEU A 45 4.51 -7.44 10.11
CA LEU A 45 3.42 -8.42 10.05
C LEU A 45 3.80 -9.60 9.15
N LYS A 46 4.36 -9.34 7.97
CA LYS A 46 4.85 -10.40 7.05
C LYS A 46 5.96 -11.23 7.69
N SER A 47 6.96 -10.59 8.30
CA SER A 47 8.07 -11.28 8.98
C SER A 47 7.61 -12.14 10.16
N LEU A 48 6.61 -11.67 10.90
CA LEU A 48 6.04 -12.37 12.05
C LEU A 48 4.92 -13.34 11.64
N ASN A 49 4.54 -13.34 10.36
CA ASN A 49 3.38 -14.03 9.80
C ASN A 49 2.10 -13.80 10.61
N LEU A 50 1.92 -12.56 11.07
CA LEU A 50 0.77 -12.13 11.86
C LEU A 50 -0.28 -11.49 10.96
N ASP A 51 -1.53 -11.88 11.20
CA ASP A 51 -2.74 -11.27 10.64
C ASP A 51 -2.65 -10.98 9.12
N ALA A 52 -2.83 -12.04 8.32
CA ALA A 52 -2.76 -11.94 6.85
C ALA A 52 -3.81 -11.00 6.26
N GLN A 53 -4.95 -10.83 6.95
CA GLN A 53 -5.98 -9.88 6.54
C GLN A 53 -5.48 -8.44 6.68
N LEU A 54 -4.88 -8.10 7.82
CA LEU A 54 -4.29 -6.78 8.04
C LEU A 54 -3.13 -6.49 7.07
N GLN A 55 -2.33 -7.51 6.70
CA GLN A 55 -1.31 -7.36 5.67
C GLN A 55 -1.92 -6.95 4.33
N ALA A 56 -2.95 -7.66 3.87
CA ALA A 56 -3.63 -7.37 2.61
C ALA A 56 -4.31 -5.98 2.64
N ASP A 57 -4.91 -5.62 3.77
CA ASP A 57 -5.55 -4.32 3.94
C ASP A 57 -4.54 -3.16 3.92
N LEU A 58 -3.43 -3.27 4.66
CA LEU A 58 -2.34 -2.30 4.61
C LEU A 58 -1.77 -2.14 3.19
N GLU A 59 -1.61 -3.25 2.46
CA GLU A 59 -1.15 -3.23 1.06
C GLU A 59 -2.16 -2.52 0.14
N TRP A 60 -3.45 -2.78 0.35
CA TRP A 60 -4.53 -2.14 -0.41
C TRP A 60 -4.62 -0.64 -0.09
N CYS A 61 -4.59 -0.26 1.18
CA CYS A 61 -4.60 1.13 1.64
C CYS A 61 -3.38 1.91 1.11
N LEU A 62 -2.19 1.32 1.11
CA LEU A 62 -0.99 1.93 0.51
C LEU A 62 -1.16 2.14 -1.00
N GLY A 63 -1.70 1.14 -1.71
CA GLY A 63 -1.99 1.26 -3.14
C GLY A 63 -3.01 2.37 -3.43
N SER A 64 -4.08 2.41 -2.65
CA SER A 64 -5.16 3.39 -2.77
C SER A 64 -4.68 4.80 -2.43
N TYR A 65 -3.86 4.96 -1.40
CA TYR A 65 -3.25 6.24 -1.03
C TYR A 65 -2.43 6.82 -2.19
N LYS A 66 -1.67 6.00 -2.91
CA LYS A 66 -0.90 6.48 -4.06
C LYS A 66 -1.76 6.91 -5.25
N ALA A 67 -3.00 6.44 -5.32
CA ALA A 67 -3.96 6.80 -6.36
C ALA A 67 -4.78 8.05 -5.98
N ASP A 68 -5.33 8.10 -4.77
CA ASP A 68 -6.28 9.12 -4.31
C ASP A 68 -5.66 10.17 -3.38
N ASN A 69 -4.44 9.93 -2.86
CA ASN A 69 -3.74 10.74 -1.86
C ASN A 69 -4.53 10.96 -0.56
N ASN A 70 -5.49 10.08 -0.25
CA ASN A 70 -6.28 10.15 0.97
C ASN A 70 -5.71 9.24 2.08
N PRO A 71 -5.14 9.80 3.18
CA PRO A 71 -4.49 9.02 4.22
C PRO A 71 -5.48 8.39 5.22
N ALA A 72 -6.79 8.65 5.11
CA ALA A 72 -7.79 8.18 6.08
C ALA A 72 -7.71 6.68 6.36
N GLY A 73 -7.64 5.85 5.31
CA GLY A 73 -7.52 4.40 5.44
C GLY A 73 -6.21 3.96 6.08
N LEU A 74 -5.10 4.66 5.80
CA LEU A 74 -3.81 4.36 6.42
C LEU A 74 -3.82 4.62 7.93
N TYR A 75 -4.50 5.68 8.39
CA TYR A 75 -4.67 5.93 9.82
C TYR A 75 -5.50 4.83 10.50
N GLU A 76 -6.65 4.44 9.94
CA GLU A 76 -7.45 3.35 10.52
C GLU A 76 -6.68 2.02 10.58
N MET A 77 -5.92 1.71 9.52
CA MET A 77 -5.10 0.50 9.50
C MET A 77 -3.90 0.58 10.44
N ALA A 78 -3.33 1.76 10.65
CA ALA A 78 -2.31 1.97 11.66
C ALA A 78 -2.85 1.73 13.09
N GLU A 79 -4.09 2.16 13.40
CA GLU A 79 -4.73 1.86 14.70
C GLU A 79 -4.96 0.36 14.88
N ARG A 80 -5.47 -0.32 13.85
CA ARG A 80 -5.63 -1.78 13.88
C ARG A 80 -4.29 -2.49 14.03
N ALA A 81 -3.27 -2.05 13.29
CA ALA A 81 -1.93 -2.62 13.37
C ALA A 81 -1.32 -2.44 14.75
N LEU A 82 -1.47 -1.26 15.36
CA LEU A 82 -1.04 -1.01 16.73
C LEU A 82 -1.70 -2.02 17.68
N ASN A 83 -3.02 -2.21 17.61
CA ASN A 83 -3.71 -3.18 18.45
C ASN A 83 -3.18 -4.62 18.23
N VAL A 84 -3.06 -5.06 16.98
CA VAL A 84 -2.50 -6.39 16.64
C VAL A 84 -1.08 -6.55 17.17
N PHE A 85 -0.22 -5.54 17.03
CA PHE A 85 1.13 -5.59 17.57
C PHE A 85 1.16 -5.62 19.09
N THR A 86 0.24 -4.92 19.76
CA THR A 86 0.14 -4.94 21.23
C THR A 86 -0.28 -6.33 21.72
N VAL A 87 -1.29 -6.92 21.08
CA VAL A 87 -1.73 -8.30 21.37
C VAL A 87 -0.63 -9.31 21.05
N ALA A 88 0.07 -9.16 19.93
CA ALA A 88 1.20 -10.02 19.57
C ALA A 88 2.37 -9.89 20.56
N LYS A 89 2.62 -8.67 21.07
CA LYS A 89 3.61 -8.42 22.11
C LYS A 89 3.22 -9.11 23.43
N GLU A 90 1.94 -9.06 23.82
CA GLU A 90 1.43 -9.80 24.99
C GLU A 90 1.56 -11.31 24.81
N LYS A 91 1.32 -11.82 23.60
CA LYS A 91 1.58 -13.22 23.22
C LYS A 91 3.07 -13.59 23.14
N LYS A 92 3.98 -12.69 23.53
CA LYS A 92 5.44 -12.85 23.45
C LYS A 92 5.92 -13.23 22.05
N THR A 93 5.24 -12.75 21.01
CA THR A 93 5.73 -12.93 19.63
C THR A 93 7.05 -12.19 19.49
N LYS A 94 8.16 -12.96 19.46
CA LYS A 94 9.51 -12.42 19.31
C LYS A 94 9.61 -11.69 17.97
N GLY A 95 9.83 -10.37 18.03
CA GLY A 95 10.09 -9.53 16.86
C GLY A 95 9.11 -8.37 16.67
N VAL A 96 8.08 -8.23 17.49
CA VAL A 96 7.33 -6.97 17.56
C VAL A 96 8.22 -5.89 18.20
N THR A 97 8.67 -4.94 17.39
CA THR A 97 9.61 -3.91 17.83
C THR A 97 8.86 -2.78 18.54
N ALA A 98 9.25 -2.43 19.77
CA ALA A 98 8.64 -1.30 20.50
C ALA A 98 8.73 0.03 19.72
N LYS A 99 9.77 0.17 18.88
CA LYS A 99 9.93 1.29 17.96
C LYS A 99 8.80 1.40 16.94
N LEU A 100 8.33 0.28 16.38
CA LEU A 100 7.23 0.24 15.42
C LEU A 100 5.93 0.72 16.06
N ILE A 101 5.62 0.23 17.27
CA ILE A 101 4.45 0.67 18.04
C ILE A 101 4.54 2.17 18.31
N GLY A 102 5.71 2.66 18.74
CA GLY A 102 5.92 4.10 18.99
C GLY A 102 5.82 4.97 17.73
N ASP A 103 6.25 4.45 16.57
CA ASP A 103 6.15 5.14 15.28
C ASP A 103 4.67 5.25 14.84
N LEU A 104 3.92 4.13 14.90
CA LEU A 104 2.48 4.11 14.65
C LEU A 104 1.71 5.04 15.59
N GLU A 105 1.97 4.98 16.90
CA GLU A 105 1.36 5.89 17.88
C GLU A 105 1.66 7.37 17.57
N LYS A 106 2.89 7.67 17.17
CA LYS A 106 3.30 9.04 16.88
C LYS A 106 2.60 9.58 15.66
N VAL A 107 2.44 8.76 14.61
CA VAL A 107 1.72 9.19 13.41
C VAL A 107 0.23 9.32 13.69
N LEU A 108 -0.38 8.42 14.46
CA LEU A 108 -1.77 8.51 14.88
C LEU A 108 -2.06 9.77 15.71
N LYS A 109 -1.16 10.12 16.64
CA LYS A 109 -1.23 11.38 17.41
C LYS A 109 -0.98 12.62 16.55
N SER A 110 -0.32 12.46 15.40
CA SER A 110 -0.09 13.52 14.43
C SER A 110 -1.23 13.67 13.41
N ARG A 111 -2.35 12.96 13.59
CA ARG A 111 -3.57 13.15 12.80
C ARG A 111 -4.07 14.59 13.01
N PRO A 112 -4.13 15.42 11.95
CA PRO A 112 -4.62 16.79 12.03
C PRO A 112 -6.14 16.85 12.28
#